data_AF-A0A9P3UMK5-F1
#
_entry.id   AF-A0A9P3UMK5-F1
#
_cell.length_a   1.000
_cell.length_b   1.000
_cell.length_c   1.000
_cell.angle_alpha   90.00
_cell.angle_beta   90.00
_cell.angle_gamma   90.00
#
_symmetry.space_group_name_H-M   'P 1'
#
loop_
_entity.id
_entity.type
_entity.pdbx_description
1 polymer ?
#
loop_
_entity_poly.entity_id
_entity_poly.type
_entity_poly.pdbx_seq_one_letter_code
_entity_poly.pdbx_strand_id
1 'polypeptide(L)'
;MLRSITSLPRGYAHLPEAQRRMYEMEREDNFRWASQLFARLAPDPLMSTDVVDTALQDELSDIGQFAEVAHGSMDPEFVWKYMMQLSAPGYPLHGYSALLGSELLFSLHGSVADLQGYVAYRPEQKQLVVAFSGTSSAAQAWRDFDARLVPHPCGGGRLVHSGFWNLFSGVRIDALSAMRKAWDEYDVQEVVFTGHSMGGVMGYLLAFDILEERASSSQLENVTSAPRQIKVVAFGSPRIGNSAFVQRWRELVQHFGVVEYSVRTYNDGVPALLPRRMGYRHSAERPLYLAHGRLWRIPPAQSEYSLFSLTSSSQNLGDERFPLGGHNYYNGRDMELLQRRMQWFKPYTDEWDSLQRRFEAKLLEEKRTMG
;
A
#
# COMPACT_ATOMS: atom_id res chain seq x y z
N MET A 1 -17.03 -15.06 -18.79
CA MET A 1 -16.47 -16.35 -19.26
C MET A 1 -15.18 -16.10 -20.04
N LEU A 2 -14.15 -15.57 -19.36
CA LEU A 2 -12.76 -15.47 -19.85
C LEU A 2 -11.92 -16.16 -18.78
N ARG A 3 -11.99 -17.49 -18.75
CA ARG A 3 -11.11 -18.29 -17.90
C ARG A 3 -9.70 -18.17 -18.48
N SER A 4 -8.77 -17.70 -17.65
CA SER A 4 -7.37 -18.13 -17.59
C SER A 4 -6.79 -18.64 -18.92
N ILE A 5 -6.23 -17.72 -19.69
CA ILE A 5 -5.00 -18.01 -20.44
C ILE A 5 -3.91 -17.16 -19.82
N THR A 6 -3.69 -17.36 -18.53
CA THR A 6 -2.40 -17.05 -17.92
C THR A 6 -1.69 -18.38 -17.87
N SER A 7 -0.68 -18.56 -18.73
CA SER A 7 0.30 -19.61 -18.48
C SER A 7 0.74 -19.46 -17.02
N LEU A 8 0.68 -20.55 -16.26
CA LEU A 8 1.18 -20.56 -14.89
C LEU A 8 2.61 -19.95 -14.90
N PRO A 9 2.93 -19.02 -13.99
CA PRO A 9 4.19 -18.28 -14.07
C PRO A 9 5.39 -19.23 -14.13
N ARG A 10 6.47 -18.83 -14.81
CA ARG A 10 7.73 -19.60 -14.84
C ARG A 10 8.12 -19.98 -13.40
N GLY A 11 8.41 -21.26 -13.17
CA GLY A 11 8.76 -21.80 -11.85
C GLY A 11 7.61 -22.47 -11.10
N TYR A 12 6.34 -22.27 -11.50
CA TYR A 12 5.17 -22.83 -10.81
C TYR A 12 5.24 -24.36 -10.63
N ALA A 13 5.65 -25.09 -11.66
CA ALA A 13 5.72 -26.55 -11.64
C ALA A 13 6.70 -27.12 -10.60
N HIS A 14 7.66 -26.31 -10.13
CA HIS A 14 8.68 -26.71 -9.16
C HIS A 14 8.35 -26.31 -7.72
N LEU A 15 7.20 -25.65 -7.49
CA LEU A 15 6.80 -25.21 -6.17
C LEU A 15 6.28 -26.37 -5.31
N PRO A 16 6.55 -26.38 -3.99
CA PRO A 16 5.85 -27.22 -3.02
C PRO A 16 4.33 -27.19 -3.21
N GLU A 17 3.67 -28.31 -2.89
CA GLU A 17 2.22 -28.45 -3.07
C GLU A 17 1.41 -27.37 -2.33
N ALA A 18 1.79 -27.03 -1.10
CA ALA A 18 1.12 -25.98 -0.34
C ALA A 18 1.14 -24.61 -1.06
N GLN A 19 2.27 -24.27 -1.69
CA GLN A 19 2.39 -23.01 -2.43
C GLN A 19 1.59 -23.04 -3.73
N ARG A 20 1.60 -24.16 -4.46
CA ARG A 20 0.77 -24.33 -5.66
C ARG A 20 -0.72 -24.16 -5.35
N ARG A 21 -1.20 -24.81 -4.29
CA ARG A 21 -2.60 -24.69 -3.84
C ARG A 21 -2.96 -23.26 -3.46
N MET A 22 -2.09 -22.55 -2.73
CA MET A 22 -2.28 -21.13 -2.43
C MET A 22 -2.43 -20.30 -3.71
N TYR A 23 -1.54 -20.48 -4.70
CA TYR A 23 -1.60 -19.76 -5.97
C TYR A 23 -2.83 -20.13 -6.82
N GLU A 24 -3.33 -21.37 -6.74
CA GLU A 24 -4.60 -21.79 -7.38
C GLU A 24 -5.84 -21.14 -6.74
N MET A 25 -5.72 -20.70 -5.49
CA MET A 25 -6.78 -20.00 -4.76
C MET A 25 -6.80 -18.50 -5.03
N GLU A 26 -5.82 -17.95 -5.75
CA GLU A 26 -5.86 -16.54 -6.15
C GLU A 26 -7.13 -16.22 -6.93
N ARG A 27 -7.72 -15.08 -6.58
CA ARG A 27 -8.92 -14.54 -7.24
C ARG A 27 -8.72 -13.08 -7.67
N GLU A 28 -7.76 -12.39 -7.07
CA GLU A 28 -7.42 -11.01 -7.40
C GLU A 28 -6.33 -10.93 -8.48
N ASP A 29 -6.24 -9.78 -9.16
CA ASP A 29 -5.17 -9.57 -10.15
C ASP A 29 -3.86 -9.22 -9.42
N ASN A 30 -2.85 -10.07 -9.58
CA ASN A 30 -1.50 -9.83 -9.07
C ASN A 30 -0.62 -9.00 -10.02
N PHE A 31 -1.16 -8.59 -11.17
CA PHE A 31 -0.50 -7.77 -12.19
C PHE A 31 0.81 -8.36 -12.72
N ARG A 32 1.01 -9.68 -12.57
CA ARG A 32 2.20 -10.37 -13.08
C ARG A 32 2.32 -10.23 -14.60
N TRP A 33 1.18 -10.21 -15.30
CA TRP A 33 1.10 -9.94 -16.74
C TRP A 33 1.64 -8.54 -17.09
N ALA A 34 1.33 -7.52 -16.28
CA ALA A 34 1.78 -6.16 -16.51
C ALA A 34 3.29 -6.01 -16.24
N SER A 35 3.80 -6.73 -15.25
CA SER A 35 5.25 -6.84 -15.02
C SER A 35 5.94 -7.41 -16.27
N GLN A 36 5.44 -8.52 -16.81
CA GLN A 36 6.01 -9.15 -18.02
C GLN A 36 6.00 -8.23 -19.24
N LEU A 37 4.98 -7.36 -19.40
CA LEU A 37 4.85 -6.48 -20.56
C LEU A 37 5.58 -5.15 -20.42
N PHE A 38 5.60 -4.57 -19.22
CA PHE A 38 5.99 -3.17 -19.02
C PHE A 38 7.18 -2.98 -18.10
N ALA A 39 7.44 -3.91 -17.17
CA ALA A 39 8.58 -3.79 -16.29
C ALA A 39 9.88 -4.08 -17.05
N ARG A 40 10.89 -3.27 -16.79
CA ARG A 40 12.24 -3.46 -17.32
C ARG A 40 13.13 -3.94 -16.21
N LEU A 41 13.94 -4.95 -16.50
CA LEU A 41 15.02 -5.37 -15.62
C LEU A 41 16.04 -4.24 -15.50
N ALA A 42 16.41 -3.90 -14.27
CA ALA A 42 17.45 -2.93 -13.98
C ALA A 42 18.81 -3.45 -14.49
N PRO A 43 19.68 -2.57 -15.02
CA PRO A 43 20.97 -2.98 -15.57
C PRO A 43 21.89 -3.61 -14.53
N ASP A 44 21.90 -3.09 -13.30
CA ASP A 44 22.80 -3.53 -12.25
C ASP A 44 22.03 -4.32 -11.17
N PRO A 45 22.54 -5.50 -10.74
CA PRO A 45 21.91 -6.28 -9.68
C PRO A 45 21.96 -5.54 -8.34
N LEU A 46 21.02 -5.86 -7.45
CA LEU A 46 21.10 -5.44 -6.05
C LEU A 46 22.10 -6.32 -5.30
N MET A 47 22.98 -5.67 -4.56
CA MET A 47 24.12 -6.25 -3.88
C MET A 47 23.78 -6.51 -2.41
N SER A 48 24.47 -7.44 -1.75
CA SER A 48 24.25 -7.71 -0.30
C SER A 48 24.35 -6.47 0.61
N THR A 49 25.05 -5.42 0.18
CA THR A 49 25.13 -4.12 0.86
C THR A 49 23.86 -3.29 0.77
N ASP A 50 22.96 -3.62 -0.17
CA ASP A 50 21.67 -2.97 -0.36
C ASP A 50 20.58 -3.58 0.52
N VAL A 51 20.85 -4.68 1.23
CA VAL A 51 19.88 -5.32 2.13
C VAL A 51 19.43 -4.30 3.20
N VAL A 52 18.12 -4.19 3.37
CA VAL A 52 17.50 -3.36 4.39
C VAL A 52 17.60 -4.07 5.73
N ASP A 53 17.91 -3.31 6.78
CA ASP A 53 17.95 -3.80 8.15
C ASP A 53 16.58 -4.37 8.58
N THR A 54 16.61 -5.42 9.41
CA THR A 54 15.38 -6.11 9.84
C THR A 54 14.45 -5.20 10.63
N ALA A 55 14.97 -4.27 11.44
CA ALA A 55 14.11 -3.36 12.21
C ALA A 55 13.30 -2.42 11.30
N LEU A 56 13.91 -1.93 10.20
CA LEU A 56 13.17 -1.15 9.21
C LEU A 56 12.16 -2.02 8.45
N GLN A 57 12.50 -3.27 8.12
CA GLN A 57 11.55 -4.17 7.48
C GLN A 57 10.35 -4.48 8.40
N ASP A 58 10.57 -4.64 9.70
CA ASP A 58 9.52 -4.86 10.69
C ASP A 58 8.64 -3.61 10.86
N GLU A 59 9.23 -2.41 10.91
CA GLU A 59 8.48 -1.14 10.93
C GLU A 59 7.57 -1.00 9.70
N LEU A 60 8.11 -1.30 8.51
CA LEU A 60 7.32 -1.25 7.28
C LEU A 60 6.23 -2.32 7.27
N SER A 61 6.50 -3.50 7.83
CA SER A 61 5.51 -4.54 8.00
C SER A 61 4.37 -4.10 8.92
N ASP A 62 4.67 -3.41 10.03
CA ASP A 62 3.69 -2.84 10.95
C ASP A 62 2.82 -1.78 10.29
N ILE A 63 3.43 -0.81 9.61
CA ILE A 63 2.68 0.22 8.85
C ILE A 63 1.87 -0.42 7.72
N GLY A 64 2.36 -1.50 7.14
CA GLY A 64 1.69 -2.29 6.12
C GLY A 64 0.36 -2.88 6.57
N GLN A 65 0.21 -3.23 7.86
CA GLN A 65 -1.05 -3.74 8.41
C GLN A 65 -2.18 -2.71 8.26
N PHE A 66 -1.88 -1.42 8.46
CA PHE A 66 -2.84 -0.34 8.26
C PHE A 66 -3.18 -0.15 6.78
N ALA A 67 -2.20 -0.22 5.89
CA ALA A 67 -2.42 -0.15 4.45
C ALA A 67 -3.32 -1.30 3.94
N GLU A 68 -3.12 -2.50 4.48
CA GLU A 68 -3.90 -3.68 4.14
C GLU A 68 -5.35 -3.54 4.62
N VAL A 69 -5.57 -3.15 5.88
CA VAL A 69 -6.94 -2.93 6.44
C VAL A 69 -7.70 -1.82 5.72
N ALA A 70 -7.00 -0.84 5.14
CA ALA A 70 -7.65 0.22 4.37
C ALA A 70 -8.35 -0.32 3.11
N HIS A 71 -7.99 -1.51 2.62
CA HIS A 71 -8.57 -2.10 1.42
C HIS A 71 -10.10 -2.23 1.53
N GLY A 72 -10.83 -1.77 0.51
CA GLY A 72 -12.30 -1.66 0.48
C GLY A 72 -13.09 -2.97 0.57
N SER A 73 -12.41 -4.12 0.67
CA SER A 73 -13.07 -5.37 1.09
C SER A 73 -13.43 -5.35 2.58
N MET A 74 -12.71 -4.58 3.39
CA MET A 74 -12.86 -4.44 4.83
C MET A 74 -13.51 -3.10 5.17
N ASP A 75 -14.30 -3.08 6.23
CA ASP A 75 -14.83 -1.86 6.83
C ASP A 75 -13.98 -1.54 8.07
N PRO A 76 -13.28 -0.38 8.12
CA PRO A 76 -12.47 0.00 9.26
C PRO A 76 -13.25 0.03 10.57
N GLU A 77 -14.52 0.46 10.58
CA GLU A 77 -15.31 0.51 11.81
C GLU A 77 -15.58 -0.90 12.35
N PHE A 78 -15.89 -1.83 11.45
CA PHE A 78 -16.03 -3.25 11.80
C PHE A 78 -14.72 -3.83 12.35
N VAL A 79 -13.58 -3.51 11.72
CA VAL A 79 -12.27 -4.00 12.14
C VAL A 79 -11.94 -3.52 13.55
N TRP A 80 -12.07 -2.23 13.85
CA TRP A 80 -11.76 -1.71 15.19
C TRP A 80 -12.78 -2.14 16.24
N LYS A 81 -14.07 -2.27 15.89
CA LYS A 81 -15.11 -2.78 16.79
C LYS A 81 -14.83 -4.20 17.29
N TYR A 82 -14.32 -5.08 16.42
CA TYR A 82 -14.07 -6.49 16.73
C TYR A 82 -12.60 -6.88 16.66
N MET A 83 -11.70 -5.91 16.84
CA MET A 83 -10.26 -6.08 16.64
C MET A 83 -9.69 -7.24 17.47
N MET A 84 -10.05 -7.31 18.75
CA MET A 84 -9.57 -8.36 19.65
C MET A 84 -9.99 -9.77 19.19
N GLN A 85 -11.22 -9.91 18.69
CA GLN A 85 -11.73 -11.18 18.21
C GLN A 85 -11.13 -11.55 16.85
N LEU A 86 -10.99 -10.58 15.95
CA LEU A 86 -10.40 -10.78 14.62
C LEU A 86 -8.89 -11.11 14.70
N SER A 87 -8.20 -10.70 15.77
CA SER A 87 -6.79 -11.02 16.02
C SER A 87 -6.55 -12.36 16.73
N ALA A 88 -7.61 -13.04 17.18
CA ALA A 88 -7.49 -14.34 17.83
C ALA A 88 -6.88 -15.40 16.89
N PRO A 89 -6.19 -16.44 17.42
CA PRO A 89 -5.63 -17.51 16.61
C PRO A 89 -6.68 -18.14 15.68
N GLY A 90 -6.37 -18.19 14.38
CA GLY A 90 -7.27 -18.73 13.34
C GLY A 90 -8.18 -17.70 12.67
N TYR A 91 -8.24 -16.46 13.16
CA TYR A 91 -8.99 -15.36 12.55
C TYR A 91 -8.12 -14.51 11.60
N PRO A 92 -8.73 -13.69 10.73
CA PRO A 92 -8.00 -13.08 9.60
C PRO A 92 -6.93 -12.07 10.00
N LEU A 93 -7.09 -11.39 11.13
CA LEU A 93 -6.15 -10.40 11.64
C LEU A 93 -5.17 -10.99 12.67
N HIS A 94 -5.07 -12.32 12.74
CA HIS A 94 -4.04 -12.96 13.55
C HIS A 94 -2.64 -12.56 13.05
N GLY A 95 -1.82 -12.02 13.95
CA GLY A 95 -0.48 -11.48 13.61
C GLY A 95 -0.48 -10.02 13.16
N TYR A 96 -1.64 -9.34 13.13
CA TYR A 96 -1.72 -7.89 12.89
C TYR A 96 -1.54 -7.14 14.22
N SER A 97 -0.36 -7.29 14.83
CA SER A 97 -0.06 -6.74 16.16
C SER A 97 0.01 -5.22 16.21
N ALA A 98 0.30 -4.55 15.09
CA ALA A 98 0.43 -3.08 15.06
C ALA A 98 -0.93 -2.38 15.13
N LEU A 99 -2.01 -3.07 14.79
CA LEU A 99 -3.37 -2.58 14.98
C LEU A 99 -3.78 -2.59 16.46
N LEU A 100 -3.29 -3.57 17.23
CA LEU A 100 -3.64 -3.70 18.65
C LEU A 100 -3.19 -2.47 19.43
N GLY A 101 -4.09 -1.91 20.24
CA GLY A 101 -3.83 -0.68 20.99
C GLY A 101 -3.96 0.61 20.16
N SER A 102 -4.25 0.52 18.86
CA SER A 102 -4.60 1.69 18.05
C SER A 102 -6.09 2.03 18.16
N GLU A 103 -6.42 3.29 17.90
CA GLU A 103 -7.78 3.84 17.95
C GLU A 103 -8.18 4.33 16.56
N LEU A 104 -9.32 3.87 16.06
CA LEU A 104 -9.92 4.46 14.86
C LEU A 104 -10.56 5.79 15.23
N LEU A 105 -10.08 6.88 14.65
CA LEU A 105 -10.61 8.22 14.89
C LEU A 105 -11.68 8.59 13.87
N PHE A 106 -11.41 8.35 12.59
CA PHE A 106 -12.29 8.76 11.50
C PHE A 106 -12.27 7.75 10.35
N SER A 107 -13.44 7.38 9.86
CA SER A 107 -13.63 6.73 8.56
C SER A 107 -13.83 7.79 7.48
N LEU A 108 -13.22 7.62 6.31
CA LEU A 108 -13.27 8.55 5.20
C LEU A 108 -13.87 7.86 3.97
N HIS A 109 -14.79 8.56 3.29
CA HIS A 109 -15.42 8.10 2.05
C HIS A 109 -15.39 9.22 1.02
N GLY A 110 -14.56 9.05 -0.01
CA GLY A 110 -14.44 10.02 -1.09
C GLY A 110 -15.70 10.06 -1.95
N SER A 111 -16.11 11.26 -2.36
CA SER A 111 -17.27 11.46 -3.24
C SER A 111 -17.13 10.87 -4.65
N VAL A 112 -15.91 10.45 -5.02
CA VAL A 112 -15.61 9.77 -6.29
C VAL A 112 -15.28 8.31 -5.99
N ALA A 113 -16.05 7.41 -6.61
CA ALA A 113 -15.90 5.96 -6.52
C ALA A 113 -15.94 5.37 -5.09
N ASP A 114 -16.50 6.13 -4.13
CA ASP A 114 -16.56 5.75 -2.71
C ASP A 114 -15.18 5.34 -2.17
N LEU A 115 -14.16 6.15 -2.48
CA LEU A 115 -12.79 5.89 -2.06
C LEU A 115 -12.71 5.82 -0.53
N GLN A 116 -12.54 4.62 -0.01
CA GLN A 116 -12.35 4.40 1.42
C GLN A 116 -10.96 4.85 1.87
N GLY A 117 -10.92 5.50 3.03
CA GLY A 117 -9.72 5.71 3.82
C GLY A 117 -10.09 5.82 5.30
N TYR A 118 -9.10 5.97 6.16
CA TYR A 118 -9.34 6.23 7.57
C TYR A 118 -8.15 6.93 8.23
N VAL A 119 -8.41 7.45 9.42
CA VAL A 119 -7.41 8.02 10.33
C VAL A 119 -7.44 7.22 11.62
N ALA A 120 -6.30 6.63 11.98
CA ALA A 120 -6.11 5.91 13.23
C ALA A 120 -4.98 6.54 14.05
N TYR A 121 -5.11 6.53 15.37
CA TYR A 121 -4.07 6.99 16.29
C TYR A 121 -3.44 5.80 17.00
N ARG A 122 -2.12 5.84 17.15
CA ARG A 122 -1.31 4.86 17.88
C ARG A 122 -0.73 5.54 19.12
N PRO A 123 -1.36 5.43 20.30
CA PRO A 123 -0.96 6.16 21.49
C PRO A 123 0.47 5.91 21.94
N GLU A 124 0.93 4.65 21.91
CA GLU A 124 2.29 4.28 22.34
C GLU A 124 3.37 4.93 21.48
N GLN A 125 3.13 5.05 20.18
CA GLN A 125 4.06 5.66 19.22
C GLN A 125 3.81 7.17 19.03
N LYS A 126 2.74 7.72 19.63
CA LYS A 126 2.26 9.08 19.36
C LYS A 126 2.13 9.37 17.86
N GLN A 127 1.63 8.37 17.14
CA GLN A 127 1.65 8.33 15.69
C GLN A 127 0.23 8.34 15.15
N LEU A 128 -0.05 9.28 14.24
CA LEU A 128 -1.31 9.34 13.50
C LEU A 128 -1.12 8.68 12.13
N VAL A 129 -1.86 7.61 11.85
CA VAL A 129 -1.81 6.88 10.58
C VAL A 129 -3.01 7.28 9.73
N VAL A 130 -2.76 7.80 8.53
CA VAL A 130 -3.76 8.10 7.52
C VAL A 130 -3.60 7.08 6.40
N ALA A 131 -4.55 6.17 6.29
CA ALA A 131 -4.49 5.06 5.36
C ALA A 131 -5.60 5.15 4.30
N PHE A 132 -5.25 4.91 3.04
CA PHE A 132 -6.20 4.92 1.92
C PHE A 132 -6.28 3.56 1.25
N SER A 133 -7.48 3.20 0.80
CA SER A 133 -7.73 1.99 0.05
C SER A 133 -7.12 2.03 -1.35
N GLY A 134 -6.65 0.86 -1.83
CA GLY A 134 -6.60 0.59 -3.26
C GLY A 134 -8.00 0.38 -3.84
N THR A 135 -8.18 0.39 -5.16
CA THR A 135 -9.49 0.05 -5.74
C THR A 135 -9.75 -1.45 -5.56
N SER A 136 -10.95 -1.83 -5.10
CA SER A 136 -11.39 -3.24 -4.96
C SER A 136 -11.43 -4.02 -6.27
N SER A 137 -11.29 -3.33 -7.41
CA SER A 137 -11.10 -3.92 -8.74
C SER A 137 -9.97 -3.21 -9.49
N ALA A 138 -8.80 -3.07 -8.86
CA ALA A 138 -7.65 -2.33 -9.39
C ALA A 138 -7.37 -2.58 -10.89
N ALA A 139 -7.55 -3.81 -11.39
CA ALA A 139 -7.36 -4.13 -12.80
C ALA A 139 -8.43 -3.56 -13.74
N GLN A 140 -9.69 -3.51 -13.29
CA GLN A 140 -10.79 -2.89 -14.04
C GLN A 140 -10.71 -1.37 -13.91
N ALA A 141 -10.54 -0.86 -12.70
CA ALA A 141 -10.35 0.54 -12.42
C ALA A 141 -9.19 1.12 -13.24
N TRP A 142 -8.06 0.41 -13.33
CA TRP A 142 -6.92 0.83 -14.15
C TRP A 142 -7.24 0.94 -15.65
N ARG A 143 -8.06 0.04 -16.20
CA ARG A 143 -8.47 0.08 -17.61
C ARG A 143 -9.44 1.22 -17.90
N ASP A 144 -10.28 1.53 -16.92
CA ASP A 144 -11.31 2.57 -17.03
C ASP A 144 -10.76 3.97 -16.69
N PHE A 145 -9.63 4.04 -15.99
CA PHE A 145 -9.01 5.31 -15.62
C PHE A 145 -8.33 6.01 -16.79
N ASP A 146 -8.69 7.29 -16.95
CA ASP A 146 -8.05 8.19 -17.88
C ASP A 146 -6.59 8.45 -17.46
N ALA A 147 -5.65 7.86 -18.21
CA ALA A 147 -4.21 7.98 -17.97
C ALA A 147 -3.59 9.29 -18.45
N ARG A 148 -4.40 10.29 -18.82
CA ARG A 148 -3.92 11.62 -19.19
C ARG A 148 -3.31 12.34 -17.98
N LEU A 149 -2.23 13.05 -18.26
CA LEU A 149 -1.63 14.01 -17.35
C LEU A 149 -2.44 15.30 -17.38
N VAL A 150 -2.88 15.77 -16.21
CA VAL A 150 -3.61 17.04 -16.03
C VAL A 150 -2.83 17.99 -15.12
N PRO A 151 -2.99 19.32 -15.28
CA PRO A 151 -2.32 20.29 -14.42
C PRO A 151 -2.68 20.12 -12.94
N HIS A 152 -1.67 20.07 -12.08
CA HIS A 152 -1.85 20.20 -10.64
C HIS A 152 -2.14 21.68 -10.27
N PRO A 153 -3.03 21.98 -9.31
CA PRO A 153 -3.37 23.36 -8.94
C PRO A 153 -2.16 24.24 -8.54
N CYS A 154 -1.11 23.65 -7.99
CA CYS A 154 0.15 24.35 -7.65
C CYS A 154 0.92 24.91 -8.86
N GLY A 155 0.49 24.62 -10.09
CA GLY A 155 1.09 25.16 -11.32
C GLY A 155 2.55 24.71 -11.54
N GLY A 156 3.32 25.51 -12.27
CA GLY A 156 4.75 25.25 -12.55
C GLY A 156 5.01 24.05 -13.47
N GLY A 157 4.08 23.73 -14.38
CA GLY A 157 4.21 22.59 -15.29
C GLY A 157 4.09 21.22 -14.62
N ARG A 158 3.67 21.18 -13.34
CA ARG A 158 3.43 19.95 -12.59
C ARG A 158 2.15 19.32 -13.07
N LEU A 159 2.25 18.09 -13.58
CA LEU A 159 1.11 17.33 -14.07
C LEU A 159 0.98 16.03 -13.28
N VAL A 160 -0.25 15.66 -12.98
CA VAL A 160 -0.62 14.43 -12.26
C VAL A 160 -1.61 13.62 -13.09
N HIS A 161 -1.73 12.33 -12.80
CA HIS A 161 -2.72 11.46 -13.43
C HIS A 161 -4.15 11.94 -13.14
N SER A 162 -4.99 12.10 -14.16
CA SER A 162 -6.34 12.68 -13.99
C SER A 162 -7.25 11.83 -13.09
N GLY A 163 -7.27 10.51 -13.29
CA GLY A 163 -8.00 9.57 -12.42
C GLY A 163 -7.62 9.68 -10.94
N PHE A 164 -6.33 9.63 -10.62
CA PHE A 164 -5.84 9.78 -9.24
C PHE A 164 -6.16 11.16 -8.66
N TRP A 165 -6.02 12.22 -9.45
CA TRP A 165 -6.35 13.56 -9.00
C TRP A 165 -7.84 13.72 -8.67
N ASN A 166 -8.72 13.15 -9.48
CA ASN A 166 -10.17 13.19 -9.25
C ASN A 166 -10.56 12.45 -7.96
N LEU A 167 -10.01 11.26 -7.75
CA LEU A 167 -10.24 10.48 -6.52
C LEU A 167 -9.76 11.23 -5.29
N PHE A 168 -8.52 11.71 -5.32
CA PHE A 168 -7.93 12.46 -4.22
C PHE A 168 -8.75 13.72 -3.92
N SER A 169 -9.12 14.49 -4.95
CA SER A 169 -9.96 15.69 -4.80
C SER A 169 -11.28 15.39 -4.10
N GLY A 170 -11.86 14.21 -4.33
CA GLY A 170 -13.12 13.77 -3.72
C GLY A 170 -13.06 13.44 -2.23
N VAL A 171 -11.87 13.19 -1.66
CA VAL A 171 -11.65 12.87 -0.23
C VAL A 171 -10.78 13.90 0.50
N ARG A 172 -10.07 14.76 -0.25
CA ARG A 172 -9.06 15.71 0.24
C ARG A 172 -9.51 16.56 1.43
N ILE A 173 -10.69 17.19 1.31
CA ILE A 173 -11.18 18.13 2.34
C ILE A 173 -11.48 17.39 3.64
N ASP A 174 -12.13 16.23 3.55
CA ASP A 174 -12.49 15.42 4.70
C ASP A 174 -11.26 14.86 5.39
N ALA A 175 -10.27 14.39 4.62
CA ALA A 175 -9.00 13.92 5.16
C ALA A 175 -8.25 15.04 5.92
N LEU A 176 -8.11 16.24 5.32
CA LEU A 176 -7.47 17.38 5.98
C LEU A 176 -8.22 17.82 7.24
N SER A 177 -9.56 17.81 7.20
CA SER A 177 -10.41 18.14 8.35
C SER A 177 -10.24 17.13 9.49
N ALA A 178 -10.27 15.83 9.18
CA ALA A 178 -10.05 14.76 10.16
C ALA A 178 -8.67 14.85 10.81
N MET A 179 -7.63 15.12 10.02
CA MET A 179 -6.28 15.31 10.54
C MET A 179 -6.16 16.52 11.47
N ARG A 180 -6.77 17.66 11.11
CA ARG A 180 -6.78 18.86 11.96
C ARG A 180 -7.42 18.58 13.32
N LYS A 181 -8.58 17.93 13.33
CA LYS A 181 -9.24 17.49 14.58
C LYS A 181 -8.36 16.56 15.40
N ALA A 182 -7.73 15.58 14.75
CA ALA A 182 -6.83 14.66 15.45
C ALA A 182 -5.61 15.37 16.07
N TRP A 183 -5.05 16.39 15.40
CA TRP A 183 -3.94 17.17 15.96
C TRP A 183 -4.34 18.02 17.16
N ASP A 184 -5.57 18.53 17.18
CA ASP A 184 -6.09 19.34 18.28
C ASP A 184 -6.40 18.49 19.53
N GLU A 185 -6.77 17.21 19.34
CA GLU A 185 -7.23 16.33 20.41
C GLU A 185 -6.18 15.34 20.93
N TYR A 186 -5.18 14.98 20.12
CA TYR A 186 -4.21 13.93 20.43
C TYR A 186 -2.75 14.44 20.42
N ASP A 187 -1.89 13.84 21.24
CA ASP A 187 -0.45 14.13 21.25
C ASP A 187 0.24 13.45 20.05
N VAL A 188 0.15 14.09 18.87
CA VAL A 188 0.71 13.57 17.62
C VAL A 188 2.14 14.09 17.41
N GLN A 189 3.11 13.18 17.43
CA GLN A 189 4.52 13.46 17.15
C GLN A 189 4.91 13.11 15.70
N GLU A 190 4.29 12.07 15.13
CA GLU A 190 4.51 11.62 13.77
C GLU A 190 3.17 11.42 13.03
N VAL A 191 3.11 11.83 11.77
CA VAL A 191 2.03 11.44 10.85
C VAL A 191 2.59 10.49 9.80
N VAL A 192 1.92 9.36 9.61
CA VAL A 192 2.21 8.38 8.57
C VAL A 192 1.10 8.38 7.54
N PHE A 193 1.42 8.70 6.29
CA PHE A 193 0.54 8.47 5.16
C PHE A 193 0.88 7.11 4.56
N THR A 194 -0.11 6.23 4.49
CA THR A 194 0.10 4.86 4.00
C THR A 194 -0.99 4.37 3.07
N GLY A 195 -0.65 3.37 2.26
CA GLY A 195 -1.62 2.73 1.39
C GLY A 195 -0.97 1.74 0.44
N HIS A 196 -1.76 0.76 0.04
CA HIS A 196 -1.41 -0.22 -0.98
C HIS A 196 -1.95 0.22 -2.34
N SER A 197 -1.20 -0.05 -3.41
CA SER A 197 -1.59 0.27 -4.78
C SER A 197 -1.92 1.75 -4.95
N MET A 198 -3.12 2.07 -5.46
CA MET A 198 -3.68 3.41 -5.56
C MET A 198 -3.76 4.15 -4.22
N GLY A 199 -3.94 3.46 -3.09
CA GLY A 199 -3.95 4.08 -1.76
C GLY A 199 -2.63 4.79 -1.44
N GLY A 200 -1.50 4.23 -1.90
CA GLY A 200 -0.20 4.88 -1.79
C GLY A 200 -0.15 6.22 -2.53
N VAL A 201 -0.80 6.32 -3.69
CA VAL A 201 -0.91 7.59 -4.45
C VAL A 201 -1.68 8.64 -3.65
N MET A 202 -2.77 8.26 -2.98
CA MET A 202 -3.56 9.17 -2.17
C MET A 202 -2.74 9.72 -0.99
N GLY A 203 -1.97 8.85 -0.33
CA GLY A 203 -1.04 9.27 0.73
C GLY A 203 0.02 10.25 0.24
N TYR A 204 0.59 10.01 -0.94
CA TYR A 204 1.54 10.94 -1.58
C TYR A 204 0.92 12.30 -1.91
N LEU A 205 -0.27 12.33 -2.50
CA LEU A 205 -0.96 13.58 -2.87
C LEU A 205 -1.35 14.38 -1.63
N LEU A 206 -1.84 13.72 -0.58
CA LEU A 206 -2.16 14.38 0.69
C LEU A 206 -0.92 14.97 1.36
N ALA A 207 0.17 14.21 1.42
CA ALA A 207 1.44 14.69 1.94
C ALA A 207 1.97 15.87 1.11
N PHE A 208 1.91 15.78 -0.22
CA PHE A 208 2.34 16.85 -1.12
C PHE A 208 1.58 18.15 -0.84
N ASP A 209 0.26 18.09 -0.72
CA ASP A 209 -0.57 19.26 -0.46
C ASP A 209 -0.27 19.92 0.89
N ILE A 210 -0.06 19.13 1.94
CA ILE A 210 0.32 19.64 3.28
C ILE A 210 1.67 20.33 3.22
N LEU A 211 2.65 19.75 2.52
CA LEU A 211 3.99 20.31 2.41
C LEU A 211 4.03 21.56 1.52
N GLU A 212 3.25 21.60 0.44
CA GLU A 212 3.11 22.81 -0.39
C GLU A 212 2.44 23.97 0.37
N GLU A 213 1.40 23.67 1.16
CA GLU A 213 0.77 24.66 2.03
C GLU A 213 1.77 25.22 3.04
N ARG A 214 2.57 24.35 3.68
CA ARG A 214 3.66 24.76 4.58
C ARG A 214 4.73 25.60 3.88
N ALA A 215 5.11 25.26 2.65
CA ALA A 215 6.13 25.97 1.90
C ALA A 215 5.66 27.35 1.41
N SER A 216 4.35 27.50 1.16
CA SER A 216 3.74 28.73 0.66
C SER A 216 3.41 29.74 1.75
N SER A 217 3.15 29.28 2.98
CA SER A 217 2.94 30.14 4.15
C SER A 217 4.28 30.74 4.61
N SER A 218 4.58 31.96 4.14
CA SER A 218 5.76 32.77 4.50
C SER A 218 5.84 33.22 5.97
N GLN A 219 5.05 32.61 6.87
CA GLN A 219 5.07 32.85 8.31
C GLN A 219 5.59 31.60 9.03
N LEU A 220 6.92 31.52 9.09
CA LEU A 220 7.71 30.42 9.67
C LEU A 220 7.56 30.25 11.20
N GLU A 221 6.64 30.92 11.88
CA GLU A 221 6.68 30.98 13.36
C GLU A 221 5.42 30.58 14.13
N ASN A 222 4.31 30.14 13.52
CA ASN A 222 3.13 29.72 14.31
C ASN A 222 2.29 28.58 13.70
N VAL A 223 2.91 27.47 13.30
CA VAL A 223 2.18 26.19 13.25
C VAL A 223 2.72 25.30 14.38
N THR A 224 2.43 25.72 15.61
CA THR A 224 2.63 24.93 16.84
C THR A 224 1.79 23.65 16.90
N SER A 225 0.99 23.37 15.85
CA SER A 225 0.06 22.24 15.75
C SER A 225 0.41 21.23 14.64
N ALA A 226 1.54 21.42 13.94
CA ALA A 226 1.98 20.50 12.89
C ALA A 226 2.81 19.36 13.50
N PRO A 227 2.60 18.10 13.07
CA PRO A 227 3.41 16.96 13.52
C PRO A 227 4.89 17.22 13.23
N ARG A 228 5.74 16.85 14.19
CA ARG A 228 7.19 17.04 14.11
C ARG A 228 7.81 16.24 12.97
N GLN A 229 7.23 15.07 12.66
CA GLN A 229 7.69 14.20 11.59
C GLN A 229 6.56 13.82 10.65
N ILE A 230 6.82 13.89 9.35
CA ILE A 230 5.96 13.32 8.31
C ILE A 230 6.67 12.10 7.73
N LYS A 231 5.92 11.01 7.58
CA LYS A 231 6.36 9.77 6.95
C LYS A 231 5.37 9.35 5.88
N VAL A 232 5.87 8.90 4.74
CA VAL A 232 5.06 8.33 3.65
C VAL A 232 5.54 6.92 3.37
N VAL A 233 4.65 5.95 3.49
CA VAL A 233 4.93 4.53 3.21
C VAL A 233 3.93 4.01 2.19
N ALA A 234 4.41 3.66 1.01
CA ALA A 234 3.55 3.21 -0.09
C ALA A 234 3.96 1.83 -0.58
N PHE A 235 3.01 0.91 -0.69
CA PHE A 235 3.23 -0.47 -1.15
C PHE A 235 2.66 -0.66 -2.54
N GLY A 236 3.49 -1.01 -3.53
CA GLY A 236 3.03 -1.26 -4.89
C GLY A 236 2.42 -0.06 -5.59
N SER A 237 2.77 1.16 -5.18
CA SER A 237 2.20 2.38 -5.76
C SER A 237 2.61 2.55 -7.23
N PRO A 238 1.65 2.89 -8.13
CA PRO A 238 1.97 3.32 -9.50
C PRO A 238 2.67 4.70 -9.50
N ARG A 239 3.12 5.13 -10.69
CA ARG A 239 3.63 6.49 -10.90
C ARG A 239 2.49 7.51 -10.75
N ILE A 240 2.76 8.71 -10.23
CA ILE A 240 1.71 9.68 -9.90
C ILE A 240 1.60 10.78 -10.96
N GLY A 241 2.74 11.30 -11.40
CA GLY A 241 2.80 12.48 -12.24
C GLY A 241 4.08 12.57 -13.06
N ASN A 242 4.27 13.73 -13.66
CA ASN A 242 5.42 14.01 -14.52
C ASN A 242 6.70 14.34 -13.72
N SER A 243 7.80 14.59 -14.44
CA SER A 243 9.08 14.94 -13.82
C SER A 243 9.02 16.23 -13.00
N ALA A 244 8.26 17.24 -13.42
CA ALA A 244 8.13 18.50 -12.67
C ALA A 244 7.43 18.28 -11.32
N PHE A 245 6.38 17.45 -11.29
CA PHE A 245 5.73 17.06 -10.03
C PHE A 245 6.69 16.30 -9.12
N VAL A 246 7.39 15.28 -9.64
CA VAL A 246 8.34 14.46 -8.86
C VAL A 246 9.51 15.29 -8.33
N GLN A 247 10.06 16.20 -9.15
CA GLN A 247 11.13 17.09 -8.70
C GLN A 247 10.69 17.94 -7.52
N ARG A 248 9.49 18.53 -7.61
CA ARG A 248 8.94 19.33 -6.51
C ARG A 248 8.68 18.49 -5.27
N TRP A 249 8.14 17.29 -5.41
CA TRP A 249 7.98 16.37 -4.29
C TRP A 249 9.31 16.12 -3.57
N ARG A 250 10.38 15.83 -4.32
CA ARG A 250 11.72 15.59 -3.74
C ARG A 250 12.30 16.82 -3.05
N GLU A 251 12.09 18.01 -3.60
CA GLU A 251 12.46 19.28 -2.95
C GLU A 251 11.75 19.44 -1.60
N LEU A 252 10.44 19.16 -1.54
CA LEU A 252 9.67 19.22 -0.30
C LEU A 252 10.13 18.16 0.71
N VAL A 253 10.38 16.94 0.26
CA VAL A 253 10.91 15.85 1.10
C VAL A 253 12.23 16.25 1.74
N GLN A 254 13.16 16.82 0.96
CA GLN A 254 14.44 17.30 1.46
C GLN A 254 14.28 18.50 2.40
N HIS A 255 13.45 19.47 2.04
CA HIS A 255 13.28 20.71 2.81
C HIS A 255 12.64 20.46 4.19
N PHE A 256 11.66 19.57 4.26
CA PHE A 256 10.92 19.26 5.49
C PHE A 256 11.39 17.99 6.21
N GLY A 257 12.42 17.30 5.70
CA GLY A 257 12.93 16.07 6.32
C GLY A 257 11.93 14.93 6.34
N VAL A 258 11.13 14.76 5.28
CA VAL A 258 10.12 13.69 5.19
C VAL A 258 10.81 12.33 5.09
N VAL A 259 10.32 11.37 5.88
CA VAL A 259 10.76 9.97 5.78
C VAL A 259 9.91 9.27 4.71
N GLU A 260 10.52 8.83 3.62
CA GLU A 260 9.80 8.24 2.48
C GLU A 260 10.25 6.80 2.24
N TYR A 261 9.26 5.88 2.15
CA TYR A 261 9.46 4.50 1.76
C TYR A 261 8.45 4.07 0.69
N SER A 262 8.91 3.93 -0.55
CA SER A 262 8.14 3.32 -1.64
C SER A 262 8.60 1.89 -1.86
N VAL A 263 7.77 0.92 -1.47
CA VAL A 263 8.08 -0.51 -1.56
C VAL A 263 7.50 -1.07 -2.85
N ARG A 264 8.32 -1.76 -3.64
CA ARG A 264 7.93 -2.54 -4.82
C ARG A 264 8.24 -4.00 -4.55
N THR A 265 7.40 -4.94 -4.99
CA THR A 265 7.69 -6.36 -4.82
C THR A 265 8.00 -7.07 -6.14
N TYR A 266 8.70 -8.19 -6.07
CA TYR A 266 8.97 -9.05 -7.22
C TYR A 266 7.67 -9.41 -7.94
N ASN A 267 7.69 -9.39 -9.28
CA ASN A 267 6.55 -9.68 -10.16
C ASN A 267 5.29 -8.81 -9.98
N ASP A 268 5.33 -7.73 -9.22
CA ASP A 268 4.26 -6.74 -9.23
C ASP A 268 4.41 -5.78 -10.43
N GLY A 269 3.38 -5.78 -11.29
CA GLY A 269 3.34 -4.93 -12.48
C GLY A 269 2.81 -3.52 -12.25
N VAL A 270 2.14 -3.24 -11.12
CA VAL A 270 1.49 -1.93 -10.89
C VAL A 270 2.48 -0.76 -10.93
N PRO A 271 3.67 -0.84 -10.31
CA PRO A 271 4.69 0.20 -10.47
C PRO A 271 5.11 0.46 -11.93
N ALA A 272 4.95 -0.50 -12.83
CA ALA A 272 5.33 -0.39 -14.24
C ALA A 272 4.22 0.15 -15.17
N LEU A 273 2.94 0.16 -14.73
CA LEU A 273 1.77 0.39 -15.60
C LEU A 273 1.71 1.75 -16.30
N LEU A 274 2.29 2.79 -15.72
CA LEU A 274 2.35 4.14 -16.29
C LEU A 274 3.75 4.43 -16.85
N PRO A 275 4.04 4.11 -18.12
CA PRO A 275 5.42 4.05 -18.56
C PRO A 275 6.05 5.44 -18.74
N ARG A 276 7.37 5.55 -18.61
CA ARG A 276 8.13 6.81 -18.75
C ARG A 276 7.92 7.53 -20.08
N ARG A 277 7.64 6.79 -21.16
CA ARG A 277 7.34 7.32 -22.51
C ARG A 277 6.06 8.16 -22.55
N MET A 278 5.16 7.98 -21.58
CA MET A 278 3.95 8.80 -21.40
C MET A 278 4.19 10.02 -20.49
N GLY A 279 5.43 10.28 -20.08
CA GLY A 279 5.80 11.44 -19.26
C GLY A 279 5.83 11.16 -17.75
N TYR A 280 5.32 10.01 -17.29
CA TYR A 280 5.28 9.65 -15.87
C TYR A 280 6.66 9.33 -15.27
N ARG A 281 6.85 9.63 -13.97
CA ARG A 281 8.04 9.35 -13.17
C ARG A 281 7.68 8.81 -11.79
N HIS A 282 8.59 8.06 -11.16
CA HIS A 282 8.39 7.61 -9.79
C HIS A 282 8.79 8.70 -8.79
N SER A 283 7.93 8.94 -7.79
CA SER A 283 8.14 9.96 -6.75
C SER A 283 9.42 9.71 -5.96
N ALA A 284 9.54 8.52 -5.37
CA ALA A 284 10.65 8.18 -4.50
C ALA A 284 12.00 8.17 -5.22
N GLU A 285 12.98 8.85 -4.61
CA GLU A 285 14.37 8.82 -5.08
C GLU A 285 15.05 7.50 -4.72
N ARG A 286 14.77 6.96 -3.53
CA ARG A 286 15.39 5.74 -2.99
C ARG A 286 14.32 4.70 -2.63
N PRO A 287 13.62 4.11 -3.61
CA PRO A 287 12.60 3.09 -3.34
C PRO A 287 13.23 1.81 -2.79
N LEU A 288 12.38 0.91 -2.28
CA LEU A 288 12.77 -0.40 -1.78
C LEU A 288 12.20 -1.51 -2.68
N TYR A 289 12.90 -2.63 -2.72
CA TYR A 289 12.53 -3.82 -3.47
C TYR A 289 12.37 -5.01 -2.53
N LEU A 290 11.15 -5.54 -2.43
CA LEU A 290 10.84 -6.77 -1.73
C LEU A 290 11.01 -7.94 -2.71
N ALA A 291 11.95 -8.81 -2.42
CA ALA A 291 12.13 -10.06 -3.14
C ALA A 291 12.60 -11.12 -2.16
N HIS A 292 12.01 -12.31 -2.25
CA HIS A 292 12.43 -13.43 -1.43
C HIS A 292 12.37 -13.17 0.08
N GLY A 293 11.29 -12.52 0.52
CA GLY A 293 11.06 -12.20 1.93
C GLY A 293 12.01 -11.16 2.52
N ARG A 294 12.86 -10.53 1.71
CA ARG A 294 13.81 -9.49 2.15
C ARG A 294 13.64 -8.21 1.36
N LEU A 295 13.80 -7.08 2.05
CA LEU A 295 13.84 -5.76 1.44
C LEU A 295 15.28 -5.38 1.05
N TRP A 296 15.37 -4.72 -0.10
CA TRP A 296 16.61 -4.21 -0.67
C TRP A 296 16.43 -2.74 -1.04
N ARG A 297 17.45 -1.91 -0.84
CA ARG A 297 17.48 -0.51 -1.25
C ARG A 297 17.74 -0.45 -2.75
N ILE A 298 16.92 0.31 -3.46
CA ILE A 298 17.14 0.60 -4.87
C ILE A 298 18.00 1.88 -4.97
N PRO A 299 19.16 1.83 -5.65
CA PRO A 299 19.97 3.03 -5.87
C PRO A 299 19.21 4.10 -6.67
N PRO A 300 19.43 5.41 -6.41
CA PRO A 300 18.74 6.49 -7.14
C PRO A 300 18.86 6.40 -8.67
N ALA A 301 20.00 5.94 -9.19
CA ALA A 301 20.21 5.76 -10.62
C ALA A 301 19.25 4.73 -11.25
N GLN A 302 18.73 3.81 -10.43
CA GLN A 302 17.82 2.74 -10.85
C GLN A 302 16.39 2.94 -10.29
N SER A 303 16.07 4.12 -9.73
CA SER A 303 14.77 4.40 -9.08
C SER A 303 13.55 4.27 -10.00
N GLU A 304 13.78 4.26 -11.32
CA GLU A 304 12.74 4.15 -12.34
C GLU A 304 12.40 2.70 -12.76
N TYR A 305 13.17 1.71 -12.28
CA TYR A 305 13.01 0.29 -12.60
C TYR A 305 12.19 -0.43 -11.52
N SER A 306 11.43 -1.46 -11.91
CA SER A 306 10.58 -2.24 -10.99
C SER A 306 10.94 -3.73 -10.92
N LEU A 307 11.97 -4.16 -11.66
CA LEU A 307 12.49 -5.53 -11.64
C LEU A 307 14.01 -5.48 -11.47
N PHE A 308 14.52 -6.33 -10.58
CA PHE A 308 15.94 -6.38 -10.25
C PHE A 308 16.39 -7.83 -10.13
N SER A 309 17.63 -8.10 -10.54
CA SER A 309 18.35 -9.32 -10.18
C SER A 309 19.04 -9.13 -8.83
N LEU A 310 19.27 -10.21 -8.10
CA LEU A 310 19.99 -10.22 -6.82
C LEU A 310 21.29 -11.03 -6.98
N THR A 311 22.37 -10.60 -6.32
CA THR A 311 23.63 -11.37 -6.34
C THR A 311 23.53 -12.70 -5.59
N SER A 312 24.19 -13.74 -6.12
CA SER A 312 24.06 -15.17 -5.76
C SER A 312 24.32 -15.53 -4.29
N SER A 313 24.88 -14.65 -3.47
CA SER A 313 25.15 -14.88 -2.04
C SER A 313 23.93 -14.67 -1.12
N SER A 314 22.78 -14.24 -1.66
CA SER A 314 21.53 -14.08 -0.91
C SER A 314 20.51 -15.20 -1.12
N GLN A 315 20.89 -16.30 -1.78
CA GLN A 315 20.00 -17.44 -2.10
C GLN A 315 19.95 -18.52 -1.00
N ASN A 316 20.18 -18.18 0.27
CA ASN A 316 19.67 -19.04 1.36
C ASN A 316 18.19 -18.71 1.57
N LEU A 317 17.39 -19.12 0.59
CA LEU A 317 15.94 -19.03 0.55
C LEU A 317 15.37 -20.12 1.48
N GLY A 318 15.47 -19.89 2.79
CA GLY A 318 14.58 -20.58 3.72
C GLY A 318 13.13 -20.36 3.29
N ASP A 319 12.28 -21.37 3.48
CA ASP A 319 10.85 -21.49 3.12
C ASP A 319 10.18 -20.20 2.62
N GLU A 320 10.49 -19.79 1.39
CA GLU A 320 10.00 -18.53 0.83
C GLU A 320 8.49 -18.65 0.65
N ARG A 321 7.71 -17.85 1.37
CA ARG A 321 6.26 -18.00 1.39
C ARG A 321 5.59 -17.69 0.04
N PHE A 322 6.11 -16.72 -0.72
CA PHE A 322 5.50 -16.23 -1.96
C PHE A 322 6.50 -16.10 -3.13
N PRO A 323 7.04 -17.21 -3.64
CA PRO A 323 8.13 -17.19 -4.63
C PRO A 323 7.75 -16.62 -6.00
N LEU A 324 6.46 -16.58 -6.34
CA LEU A 324 6.00 -15.94 -7.58
C LEU A 324 5.76 -14.43 -7.42
N GLY A 325 5.91 -13.89 -6.21
CA GLY A 325 5.61 -12.50 -5.87
C GLY A 325 4.23 -12.07 -6.36
N GLY A 326 4.07 -10.80 -6.70
CA GLY A 326 2.83 -10.23 -7.21
C GLY A 326 2.24 -9.16 -6.31
N HIS A 327 1.28 -8.41 -6.85
CA HIS A 327 0.75 -7.21 -6.23
C HIS A 327 0.11 -7.42 -4.85
N ASN A 328 -0.36 -8.62 -4.52
CA ASN A 328 -1.02 -8.90 -3.24
C ASN A 328 -0.09 -9.50 -2.16
N TYR A 329 1.22 -9.58 -2.43
CA TYR A 329 2.20 -10.22 -1.55
C TYR A 329 3.25 -9.22 -1.07
N TYR A 330 2.83 -8.40 -0.12
CA TYR A 330 3.68 -7.46 0.61
C TYR A 330 3.84 -7.92 2.07
N ASN A 331 4.89 -7.48 2.74
CA ASN A 331 5.09 -7.66 4.19
C ASN A 331 5.05 -9.13 4.68
N GLY A 332 5.32 -10.10 3.81
CA GLY A 332 5.24 -11.52 4.16
C GLY A 332 3.82 -12.01 4.49
N ARG A 333 2.79 -11.26 4.07
CA ARG A 333 1.37 -11.61 4.24
C ARG A 333 0.68 -11.90 2.92
N ASP A 334 -0.34 -12.75 3.01
CA ASP A 334 -1.24 -13.09 1.91
C ASP A 334 -2.46 -12.17 2.01
N MET A 335 -2.42 -11.05 1.27
CA MET A 335 -3.49 -10.07 1.30
C MET A 335 -4.78 -10.63 0.68
N GLU A 336 -4.71 -11.57 -0.26
CA GLU A 336 -5.91 -12.19 -0.84
C GLU A 336 -6.62 -13.10 0.15
N LEU A 337 -5.87 -13.85 0.96
CA LEU A 337 -6.43 -14.64 2.05
C LEU A 337 -7.11 -13.74 3.08
N LEU A 338 -6.48 -12.63 3.46
CA LEU A 338 -7.08 -11.63 4.36
C LEU A 338 -8.41 -11.14 3.78
N GLN A 339 -8.40 -10.65 2.54
CA GLN A 339 -9.58 -10.09 1.89
C GLN A 339 -10.71 -11.13 1.79
N ARG A 340 -10.41 -12.34 1.30
CA ARG A 340 -11.38 -13.44 1.16
C ARG A 340 -12.03 -13.79 2.49
N ARG A 341 -11.23 -13.93 3.54
CA ARG A 341 -11.73 -14.31 4.86
C ARG A 341 -12.49 -13.19 5.56
N MET A 342 -12.10 -11.93 5.36
CA MET A 342 -12.86 -10.78 5.86
C MET A 342 -14.24 -10.66 5.19
N GLN A 343 -14.35 -11.01 3.91
CA GLN A 343 -15.65 -11.04 3.21
C GLN A 343 -16.64 -12.05 3.82
N TRP A 344 -16.18 -13.10 4.52
CA TRP A 344 -17.08 -14.07 5.15
C TRP A 344 -17.86 -13.50 6.34
N PHE A 345 -17.47 -12.33 6.84
CA PHE A 345 -18.22 -11.59 7.85
C PHE A 345 -19.30 -10.68 7.26
N LYS A 346 -19.40 -10.53 5.93
CA LYS A 346 -20.45 -9.71 5.33
C LYS A 346 -21.83 -10.40 5.36
N PRO A 347 -22.94 -9.65 5.52
CA PRO A 347 -22.96 -8.24 5.93
C PRO A 347 -22.52 -8.07 7.39
N TYR A 348 -21.85 -6.95 7.70
CA TYR A 348 -21.31 -6.65 9.04
C TYR A 348 -22.37 -6.27 10.09
N THR A 349 -23.64 -6.36 9.74
CA THR A 349 -24.78 -5.90 10.56
C THR A 349 -25.19 -6.88 11.66
N ASP A 350 -24.69 -8.12 11.62
CA ASP A 350 -25.06 -9.14 12.58
C ASP A 350 -24.26 -9.06 13.89
N GLU A 351 -24.81 -9.60 14.97
CA GLU A 351 -24.11 -9.78 16.23
C GLU A 351 -22.92 -10.74 16.10
N TRP A 352 -21.89 -10.53 16.91
CA TRP A 352 -20.63 -11.27 16.84
C TRP A 352 -20.82 -12.81 16.81
N ASP A 353 -21.70 -13.37 17.64
CA ASP A 353 -21.93 -14.81 17.68
C ASP A 353 -22.45 -15.38 16.35
N SER A 354 -23.25 -14.61 15.62
CA SER A 354 -23.75 -14.99 14.29
C SER A 354 -22.65 -14.93 13.23
N LEU A 355 -21.88 -13.85 13.28
CA LEU A 355 -20.72 -13.62 12.42
C LEU A 355 -19.66 -14.71 12.61
N GLN A 356 -19.35 -15.04 13.86
CA GLN A 356 -18.41 -16.09 14.23
C GLN A 356 -18.85 -17.45 13.69
N ARG A 357 -20.11 -17.86 13.90
CA ARG A 357 -20.62 -19.14 13.38
C ARG A 357 -20.51 -19.23 11.86
N ARG A 358 -20.81 -18.14 11.14
CA ARG A 358 -20.69 -18.07 9.68
C ARG A 358 -19.23 -18.25 9.23
N PHE A 359 -18.32 -17.53 9.87
CA PHE A 359 -16.90 -17.61 9.59
C PHE A 359 -16.36 -19.03 9.82
N GLU A 360 -16.67 -19.63 10.97
CA GLU A 360 -16.24 -20.99 11.32
C GLU A 360 -16.78 -22.04 10.34
N ALA A 361 -18.04 -21.91 9.90
CA ALA A 361 -18.60 -22.78 8.88
C ALA A 361 -17.84 -22.68 7.54
N LYS A 362 -17.49 -21.46 7.11
CA LYS A 362 -16.68 -21.23 5.90
C LYS A 362 -15.24 -21.74 6.04
N LEU A 363 -14.64 -21.59 7.22
CA LEU A 363 -13.31 -22.13 7.49
C LEU A 363 -13.30 -23.66 7.43
N LEU A 364 -14.36 -24.33 7.91
CA LEU A 364 -14.52 -25.78 7.82
C LEU A 364 -14.71 -26.24 6.36
N GLU A 365 -15.49 -25.49 5.58
CA GLU A 365 -15.67 -25.72 4.13
C GLU A 365 -14.32 -25.63 3.39
N GLU A 366 -13.54 -24.58 3.62
CA GLU A 366 -12.21 -24.39 3.02
C GLU A 366 -11.28 -25.55 3.40
N LYS A 367 -11.24 -25.95 4.68
CA LYS A 367 -10.44 -27.10 5.15
C LYS A 367 -10.83 -28.42 4.47
N ARG A 368 -12.11 -28.65 4.20
CA ARG A 368 -12.58 -29.86 3.48
C ARG A 368 -12.21 -29.85 2.00
N THR A 369 -12.17 -28.68 1.37
CA THR A 369 -11.72 -28.57 -0.03
C THR A 369 -10.20 -28.67 -0.18
N MET A 370 -9.45 -28.45 0.91
CA MET A 370 -7.99 -28.54 0.95
C MET A 370 -7.46 -29.86 1.54
N GLY A 371 -8.29 -30.68 2.19
CA GLY A 371 -7.92 -32.02 2.64
C GLY A 371 -8.14 -33.02 1.53
#